data_AF-A0AAD8AQM9-F1
#
_entry.id   AF-A0AAD8AQM9-F1
#
_cell.length_a   1.000
_cell.length_b   1.000
_cell.length_c   1.000
_cell.angle_alpha   90.00
_cell.angle_beta   90.00
_cell.angle_gamma   90.00
#
_symmetry.space_group_name_H-M   'P 1'
#
loop_
_entity.id
_entity.type
_entity.pdbx_description
1 polymer ?
#
loop_
_entity_poly.entity_id
_entity_poly.type
_entity_poly.pdbx_seq_one_letter_code
_entity_poly.pdbx_strand_id
1 'polypeptide(L)'
;MTGCCSEELARRNLGKMAHSRWLTTANRILRLYISQQNPTHSLQMLATYIMQVYTPVWFAIKSKPSCVDGTKHIWLTVHLSRSLPTEVKNIIDPVIQRNAYFAHPENLLIAMVTDDRDHIKQLGLRRILKVRQEQKTGIRKFCIPRLNFD
;
A
#
# COMPACT_ATOMS: atom_id res chain seq x y z
N MET A 1 -13.45 25.48 0.49
CA MET A 1 -14.00 24.32 -0.26
C MET A 1 -15.05 23.68 0.63
N THR A 2 -16.32 23.65 0.23
CA THR A 2 -17.47 23.23 1.06
C THR A 2 -17.61 21.70 1.21
N GLY A 3 -16.77 20.91 0.55
CA GLY A 3 -16.76 19.44 0.69
C GLY A 3 -17.93 18.71 0.03
N CYS A 4 -18.79 19.41 -0.72
CA CYS A 4 -19.93 18.80 -1.39
C CYS A 4 -19.49 18.02 -2.64
N CYS A 5 -19.87 16.74 -2.71
CA CYS A 5 -19.73 15.89 -3.90
C CYS A 5 -21.02 15.98 -4.74
N SER A 6 -20.93 16.07 -6.07
CA SER A 6 -22.13 16.07 -6.92
C SER A 6 -22.76 14.68 -6.95
N GLU A 7 -24.09 14.60 -7.04
CA GLU A 7 -24.80 13.31 -7.13
C GLU A 7 -24.33 12.47 -8.32
N GLU A 8 -24.02 13.12 -9.44
CA GLU A 8 -23.51 12.46 -10.65
C GLU A 8 -22.18 11.76 -10.39
N LEU A 9 -21.26 12.42 -9.67
CA LEU A 9 -19.97 11.84 -9.33
C LEU A 9 -20.12 10.73 -8.28
N ALA A 10 -21.02 10.90 -7.31
CA ALA A 10 -21.31 9.90 -6.28
C ALA A 10 -21.91 8.61 -6.85
N ARG A 11 -22.67 8.69 -7.94
CA ARG A 11 -23.29 7.52 -8.62
C ARG A 11 -22.38 6.86 -9.66
N ARG A 12 -21.18 7.40 -9.90
CA ARG A 12 -20.30 6.93 -10.97
C ARG A 12 -19.69 5.56 -10.61
N ASN A 13 -19.98 4.54 -11.41
CA ASN A 13 -19.36 3.22 -11.27
C ASN A 13 -18.08 3.16 -12.12
N LEU A 14 -16.93 2.95 -11.47
CA LEU A 14 -15.61 2.89 -12.12
C LEU A 14 -15.38 1.59 -12.93
N GLY A 15 -16.34 0.66 -12.90
CA GLY A 15 -16.22 -0.63 -13.58
C GLY A 15 -15.27 -1.59 -12.86
N LYS A 16 -15.10 -2.80 -13.42
CA LYS A 16 -14.21 -3.83 -12.86
C LYS A 16 -12.77 -3.53 -13.23
N MET A 17 -11.89 -3.37 -12.24
CA MET A 17 -10.44 -3.32 -12.47
C MET A 17 -9.93 -4.64 -13.04
N ALA A 18 -9.15 -4.59 -14.13
CA ALA A 18 -8.53 -5.77 -14.73
C ALA A 18 -7.37 -6.29 -13.86
N HIS A 19 -7.64 -7.32 -13.05
CA HIS A 19 -6.71 -7.84 -12.04
C HIS A 19 -5.85 -9.04 -12.50
N SER A 20 -6.14 -9.63 -13.66
CA SER A 20 -5.55 -10.90 -14.12
C SER A 20 -4.04 -10.81 -14.39
N ARG A 21 -3.54 -9.63 -14.79
CA ARG A 21 -2.14 -9.46 -15.21
C ARG A 21 -1.14 -9.62 -14.06
N TRP A 22 -1.53 -9.24 -12.85
CA TRP A 22 -0.64 -9.19 -11.68
C TRP A 22 -0.26 -10.60 -11.20
N LEU A 23 -1.24 -11.49 -11.06
CA LEU A 23 -1.02 -12.84 -10.56
C LEU A 23 -0.37 -13.77 -11.60
N THR A 24 -0.59 -13.51 -12.89
CA THR A 24 -0.08 -14.36 -13.97
C THR A 24 1.44 -14.44 -13.98
N THR A 25 2.14 -13.31 -13.83
CA THR A 25 3.61 -13.28 -13.82
C THR A 25 4.17 -13.99 -12.60
N ALA A 26 3.63 -13.74 -11.41
CA ALA A 26 4.04 -14.41 -10.17
C ALA A 26 3.89 -15.94 -10.27
N ASN A 27 2.73 -16.40 -10.74
CA ASN A 27 2.47 -17.83 -10.96
C ASN A 27 3.42 -18.46 -11.98
N ARG A 28 3.77 -17.76 -13.06
CA ARG A 28 4.74 -18.26 -14.06
C ARG A 28 6.14 -18.38 -13.49
N ILE A 29 6.57 -17.40 -12.69
CA ILE A 29 7.88 -17.44 -12.00
C ILE A 29 7.93 -18.61 -11.01
N LEU A 30 6.89 -18.80 -10.21
CA LEU A 30 6.83 -19.92 -9.26
C LEU A 30 6.82 -21.28 -9.98
N ARG A 31 6.08 -21.42 -11.08
CA ARG A 31 6.09 -22.63 -11.92
C ARG A 31 7.47 -22.90 -12.53
N LEU A 32 8.15 -21.85 -12.98
CA LEU A 32 9.51 -21.96 -13.49
C LEU A 32 10.46 -22.43 -12.38
N TYR A 33 10.38 -21.83 -11.19
CA TYR A 33 11.17 -22.21 -10.02
C TYR A 33 11.04 -23.70 -9.66
N ILE A 34 9.82 -24.23 -9.55
CA ILE A 34 9.60 -25.66 -9.21
C ILE A 34 9.99 -26.63 -10.33
N SER A 35 10.05 -26.15 -11.59
CA SER A 35 10.42 -26.98 -12.74
C SER A 35 11.94 -27.19 -12.89
N GLN A 36 12.75 -26.40 -12.18
CA GLN A 36 14.21 -26.46 -12.26
C GLN A 36 14.78 -27.23 -11.08
N GLN A 37 15.55 -28.28 -11.34
CA GLN A 37 16.26 -29.04 -10.30
C GLN A 37 17.30 -28.17 -9.57
N ASN A 38 17.96 -27.26 -10.29
CA ASN A 38 18.95 -26.33 -9.77
C ASN A 38 18.60 -24.90 -10.20
N PRO A 39 17.67 -24.22 -9.51
CA PRO A 39 17.23 -22.89 -9.90
C PRO A 39 18.35 -21.85 -9.71
N THR A 40 18.43 -20.89 -10.62
CA THR A 40 19.42 -19.80 -10.52
C THR A 40 19.18 -18.93 -9.29
N HIS A 41 20.25 -18.27 -8.79
CA HIS A 41 20.15 -17.36 -7.65
C HIS A 41 19.06 -16.28 -7.85
N SER A 42 19.00 -15.67 -9.04
CA SER A 42 17.97 -14.69 -9.38
C SER A 42 16.55 -15.26 -9.33
N LEU A 43 16.36 -16.51 -9.76
CA LEU A 43 15.06 -17.17 -9.69
C LEU A 43 14.66 -17.49 -8.25
N GLN A 44 15.60 -17.93 -7.41
CA GLN A 44 15.40 -18.12 -5.98
C GLN A 44 15.01 -16.81 -5.28
N MET A 45 15.70 -15.70 -5.59
CA MET A 45 15.35 -14.37 -5.05
C MET A 45 13.92 -13.96 -5.44
N LEU A 46 13.54 -14.12 -6.72
CA LEU A 46 12.20 -13.78 -7.18
C LEU A 46 11.12 -14.64 -6.52
N ALA A 47 11.34 -15.96 -6.44
CA ALA A 47 10.41 -16.87 -5.76
C ALA A 47 10.26 -16.51 -4.27
N THR A 48 11.36 -16.19 -3.60
CA THR A 48 11.38 -15.76 -2.20
C THR A 48 10.59 -14.47 -2.00
N TYR A 49 10.84 -13.44 -2.83
CA TYR A 49 10.08 -12.20 -2.80
C TYR A 49 8.58 -12.42 -3.05
N ILE A 50 8.23 -13.28 -4.01
CA ILE A 50 6.84 -13.59 -4.32
C ILE A 50 6.14 -14.21 -3.11
N MET A 51 6.78 -15.18 -2.47
CA MET A 51 6.20 -15.90 -1.33
C MET A 51 6.15 -15.06 -0.06
N GLN A 52 7.21 -14.32 0.25
CA GLN A 52 7.35 -13.59 1.52
C GLN A 52 6.67 -12.22 1.52
N VAL A 53 6.59 -11.54 0.38
CA VAL A 53 6.08 -10.15 0.31
C VAL A 53 4.90 -10.04 -0.63
N TYR A 54 5.07 -10.40 -1.90
CA TYR A 54 4.06 -10.10 -2.92
C TYR A 54 2.72 -10.79 -2.64
N THR A 55 2.75 -12.09 -2.35
CA THR A 55 1.56 -12.92 -2.13
C THR A 55 0.77 -12.47 -0.91
N PRO A 56 1.35 -12.35 0.31
CA PRO A 56 0.60 -11.88 1.48
C PRO A 56 0.04 -10.46 1.32
N VAL A 57 0.81 -9.54 0.72
CA VAL A 57 0.31 -8.17 0.44
C VAL A 57 -0.83 -8.19 -0.56
N TRP A 58 -0.72 -9.00 -1.63
CA TRP A 58 -1.79 -9.14 -2.62
C TRP A 58 -3.08 -9.67 -1.98
N PHE A 59 -2.98 -10.71 -1.15
CA PHE A 59 -4.14 -11.23 -0.41
C PHE A 59 -4.73 -10.19 0.53
N ALA A 60 -3.90 -9.45 1.28
CA ALA A 60 -4.37 -8.39 2.16
C ALA A 60 -5.18 -7.33 1.39
N ILE A 61 -4.66 -6.85 0.25
CA ILE A 61 -5.35 -5.89 -0.63
C ILE A 61 -6.67 -6.46 -1.14
N LYS A 62 -6.71 -7.75 -1.51
CA LYS A 62 -7.93 -8.40 -2.01
C LYS A 62 -8.97 -8.64 -0.94
N SER A 63 -8.56 -9.01 0.26
CA SER A 63 -9.46 -9.20 1.40
C SER A 63 -10.00 -7.87 1.92
N LYS A 64 -9.21 -6.80 1.86
CA LYS A 64 -9.57 -5.48 2.40
C LYS A 64 -9.30 -4.37 1.37
N PRO A 65 -10.08 -4.26 0.28
CA PRO A 65 -9.76 -3.35 -0.83
C PRO A 65 -10.07 -1.86 -0.54
N SER A 66 -10.68 -1.57 0.62
CA SER A 66 -11.09 -0.21 0.96
C SER A 66 -9.88 0.72 1.18
N CYS A 67 -10.04 2.00 0.87
CA CYS A 67 -8.99 3.00 1.06
C CYS A 67 -8.55 3.14 2.52
N VAL A 68 -9.42 2.77 3.47
CA VAL A 68 -9.14 2.78 4.92
C VAL A 68 -8.01 1.82 5.32
N ASP A 69 -7.78 0.78 4.52
CA ASP A 69 -6.72 -0.20 4.73
C ASP A 69 -5.49 0.08 3.86
N GLY A 70 -5.55 1.06 2.95
CA GLY A 70 -4.48 1.38 2.02
C GLY A 70 -3.13 1.65 2.71
N THR A 71 -3.12 2.41 3.79
CA THR A 71 -1.89 2.67 4.55
C THR A 71 -1.39 1.42 5.28
N LYS A 72 -2.31 0.56 5.75
CA LYS A 72 -1.94 -0.72 6.39
C LYS A 72 -1.26 -1.65 5.38
N HIS A 73 -1.66 -1.64 4.10
CA HIS A 73 -0.98 -2.41 3.05
C HIS A 73 0.42 -1.91 2.73
N ILE A 74 0.63 -0.58 2.71
CA ILE A 74 1.98 -0.02 2.55
C ILE A 74 2.86 -0.43 3.73
N TRP A 75 2.36 -0.28 4.95
CA TRP A 75 3.08 -0.71 6.14
C TRP A 75 3.41 -2.21 6.10
N LEU A 76 2.46 -3.05 5.72
CA LEU A 76 2.66 -4.50 5.58
C LEU A 76 3.74 -4.82 4.55
N THR A 77 3.76 -4.09 3.43
CA THR A 77 4.78 -4.26 2.38
C THR A 77 6.17 -3.90 2.88
N VAL A 78 6.30 -2.76 3.57
CA VAL A 78 7.58 -2.35 4.19
C VAL A 78 8.02 -3.36 5.25
N HIS A 79 7.11 -3.78 6.13
CA HIS A 79 7.39 -4.73 7.20
C HIS A 79 7.89 -6.07 6.66
N LEU A 80 7.17 -6.69 5.71
CA LEU A 80 7.55 -7.98 5.13
C LEU A 80 8.82 -7.89 4.30
N SER A 81 9.08 -6.78 3.63
CA SER A 81 10.32 -6.61 2.86
C SER A 81 11.57 -6.50 3.73
N ARG A 82 11.45 -6.22 5.04
CA ARG A 82 12.62 -6.11 5.93
C ARG A 82 13.33 -7.45 6.13
N SER A 83 12.62 -8.58 6.03
CA SER A 83 13.20 -9.93 6.16
C SER A 83 14.03 -10.36 4.95
N LEU A 84 14.01 -9.58 3.85
CA LEU A 84 14.72 -9.92 2.63
C LEU A 84 16.21 -9.54 2.70
N PRO A 85 17.07 -10.24 1.92
CA PRO A 85 18.46 -9.87 1.75
C PRO A 85 18.64 -8.42 1.28
N THR A 86 19.73 -7.77 1.69
CA THR A 86 20.01 -6.36 1.36
C THR A 86 20.04 -6.08 -0.13
N GLU A 87 20.59 -7.00 -0.93
CA GLU A 87 20.58 -6.88 -2.40
C GLU A 87 19.16 -6.77 -2.97
N VAL A 88 18.19 -7.48 -2.41
CA VAL A 88 16.78 -7.45 -2.83
C VAL A 88 16.14 -6.15 -2.34
N LYS A 89 16.41 -5.76 -1.08
CA LYS A 89 15.93 -4.49 -0.50
C LYS A 89 16.33 -3.28 -1.34
N ASN A 90 17.56 -3.24 -1.83
CA ASN A 90 18.06 -2.18 -2.71
C ASN A 90 17.27 -2.05 -4.02
N ILE A 91 16.66 -3.14 -4.50
CA ILE A 91 15.83 -3.14 -5.71
C ILE A 91 14.39 -2.73 -5.39
N ILE A 92 13.81 -3.26 -4.31
CA ILE A 92 12.38 -3.09 -3.99
C ILE A 92 12.07 -1.78 -3.28
N ASP A 93 12.97 -1.25 -2.44
CA ASP A 93 12.71 -0.03 -1.65
C ASP A 93 12.42 1.18 -2.56
N PRO A 94 13.18 1.42 -3.65
CA PRO A 94 12.83 2.44 -4.63
C PRO A 94 11.47 2.20 -5.31
N VAL A 95 11.04 0.95 -5.47
CA VAL A 95 9.73 0.60 -6.06
C VAL A 95 8.61 0.89 -5.07
N ILE A 96 8.76 0.49 -3.81
CA ILE A 96 7.80 0.77 -2.73
C ILE A 96 7.67 2.29 -2.55
N GLN A 97 8.79 3.00 -2.51
CA GLN A 97 8.83 4.46 -2.39
C GLN A 97 8.08 5.15 -3.52
N ARG A 98 8.25 4.73 -4.78
CA ARG A 98 7.54 5.30 -5.93
C ARG A 98 6.01 5.11 -5.88
N ASN A 99 5.54 4.11 -5.12
CA ASN A 99 4.13 3.77 -4.97
C ASN A 99 3.55 4.18 -3.60
N ALA A 100 4.27 5.00 -2.83
CA ALA A 100 3.94 5.32 -1.44
C ALA A 100 2.76 6.29 -1.24
N TYR A 101 1.93 6.57 -2.25
CA TYR A 101 0.83 7.55 -2.14
C TYR A 101 -0.15 7.25 -0.99
N PHE A 102 -0.36 5.97 -0.65
CA PHE A 102 -1.19 5.60 0.50
C PHE A 102 -0.56 5.91 1.87
N ALA A 103 0.71 6.33 1.93
CA ALA A 103 1.36 6.82 3.14
C ALA A 103 1.19 8.34 3.36
N HIS A 104 0.36 9.01 2.55
CA HIS A 104 0.01 10.41 2.77
C HIS A 104 -0.65 10.62 4.14
N PRO A 105 -0.44 11.78 4.79
CA PRO A 105 -1.02 12.07 6.10
C PRO A 105 -2.54 11.92 6.18
N GLU A 106 -3.29 12.22 5.12
CA GLU A 106 -4.75 12.11 5.12
C GLU A 106 -5.19 10.65 5.08
N ASN A 107 -4.47 9.81 4.32
CA ASN A 107 -4.73 8.36 4.27
C ASN A 107 -4.42 7.71 5.62
N LEU A 108 -3.35 8.16 6.30
CA LEU A 108 -3.07 7.79 7.69
C LEU A 108 -4.21 8.18 8.62
N LEU A 109 -4.71 9.42 8.54
CA LEU A 109 -5.82 9.87 9.37
C LEU A 109 -7.11 9.09 9.10
N ILE A 110 -7.41 8.77 7.83
CA ILE A 110 -8.54 7.92 7.43
C ILE A 110 -8.40 6.53 8.07
N ALA A 111 -7.23 5.91 7.98
CA ALA A 111 -6.96 4.61 8.60
C ALA A 111 -7.10 4.65 10.13
N MET A 112 -6.71 5.77 10.77
CA MET A 112 -6.83 5.94 12.21
C MET A 112 -8.28 6.07 12.68
N VAL A 113 -9.10 6.89 12.02
CA VAL A 113 -10.51 7.11 12.44
C VAL A 113 -11.43 5.91 12.16
N THR A 114 -10.95 4.95 11.37
CA THR A 114 -11.63 3.69 11.04
C THR A 114 -10.96 2.47 11.68
N ASP A 115 -9.98 2.68 12.56
CA ASP A 115 -9.30 1.61 13.29
C ASP A 115 -10.25 0.97 14.31
N ASP A 116 -10.14 -0.34 14.53
CA ASP A 116 -10.98 -1.05 15.50
C ASP A 116 -10.70 -0.58 16.94
N ARG A 117 -9.49 -0.08 17.21
CA ARG A 117 -9.07 0.36 18.54
C ARG A 117 -9.53 1.78 18.83
N ASP A 118 -10.36 1.94 19.86
CA ASP A 118 -10.95 3.24 20.25
C ASP A 118 -9.92 4.34 20.52
N HIS A 119 -8.83 4.02 21.20
CA HIS A 119 -7.79 5.01 21.48
C HIS A 119 -7.11 5.56 20.22
N ILE A 120 -7.01 4.75 19.15
CA ILE A 120 -6.47 5.17 17.84
C ILE A 120 -7.48 6.05 17.10
N LYS A 121 -8.77 5.68 17.11
CA LYS A 121 -9.85 6.52 16.55
C LYS A 121 -9.90 7.89 17.19
N GLN A 122 -9.86 7.93 18.52
CA GLN A 122 -9.85 9.18 19.29
C GLN A 122 -8.61 10.03 18.98
N LEU A 123 -7.43 9.39 18.82
CA LEU A 123 -6.22 10.10 18.40
C LEU A 123 -6.36 10.69 16.99
N GLY A 124 -6.90 9.92 16.04
CA GLY A 124 -7.16 10.37 14.67
C GLY A 124 -8.09 11.59 14.64
N LEU A 125 -9.21 11.51 15.38
CA LEU A 125 -10.15 12.61 15.53
C LEU A 125 -9.51 13.86 16.13
N ARG A 126 -8.74 13.72 17.22
CA ARG A 126 -8.02 14.85 17.84
C ARG A 126 -7.04 15.52 16.87
N ARG A 127 -6.30 14.73 16.07
CA ARG A 127 -5.39 15.26 15.05
C ARG A 127 -6.15 16.03 13.97
N ILE A 128 -7.29 15.52 13.50
CA ILE A 128 -8.14 16.22 12.52
C ILE A 128 -8.65 17.54 13.09
N LEU A 129 -9.19 17.53 14.32
CA LEU A 129 -9.72 18.74 14.96
C LEU A 129 -8.63 19.80 15.16
N LYS A 130 -7.43 19.38 15.58
CA LYS A 130 -6.27 20.28 15.71
C LYS A 130 -5.90 20.92 14.37
N VAL A 131 -5.76 20.14 13.31
CA VAL A 131 -5.37 20.66 11.98
C VAL A 131 -6.46 21.57 11.39
N ARG A 132 -7.74 21.32 11.69
CA ARG A 132 -8.85 22.18 11.24
C ARG A 132 -8.83 23.58 11.87
N GLN A 133 -8.17 23.75 13.02
CA GLN A 133 -7.98 25.07 13.64
C GLN A 133 -6.89 25.89 12.92
N GLU A 134 -6.01 25.24 12.13
CA GLU A 134 -4.96 25.90 11.37
C GLU A 134 -5.52 26.39 10.02
N GLN A 135 -5.49 27.71 9.76
CA GLN A 135 -5.72 28.24 8.43
C GLN A 135 -4.44 28.11 7.59
N LYS A 136 -4.39 27.13 6.70
CA LYS A 136 -3.34 27.04 5.67
C LYS A 136 -3.79 27.70 4.39
N THR A 137 -3.01 28.65 3.91
CA THR A 137 -3.15 29.27 2.60
C THR A 137 -2.37 28.46 1.55
N GLY A 138 -2.91 28.38 0.33
CA GLY A 138 -2.28 27.70 -0.81
C GLY A 138 -2.90 26.33 -1.17
N ILE A 139 -2.53 25.85 -2.36
CA ILE A 139 -2.97 24.56 -2.89
C ILE A 139 -1.97 23.48 -2.46
N ARG A 140 -2.50 22.37 -1.93
CA ARG A 140 -1.67 21.22 -1.59
C ARG A 140 -1.05 20.61 -2.85
N LYS A 141 0.27 20.42 -2.84
CA LYS A 141 0.97 19.61 -3.86
C LYS A 141 0.88 18.13 -3.51
N PHE A 142 0.40 17.33 -4.45
CA PHE A 142 0.31 15.88 -4.30
C PHE A 142 1.64 15.25 -4.72
N CYS A 143 2.55 15.09 -3.76
CA CYS A 143 3.90 14.55 -3.97
C CYS A 143 4.09 13.26 -3.19
N ILE A 144 4.84 12.31 -3.76
CA ILE A 144 5.13 11.03 -3.12
C ILE A 144 5.72 11.26 -1.71
N PRO A 145 5.10 10.74 -0.63
CA PRO A 145 5.61 10.90 0.73
C PRO A 145 6.85 10.03 0.93
N ARG A 146 7.87 10.56 1.61
CA ARG A 146 9.07 9.78 1.97
C ARG A 146 8.71 8.74 3.02
N LEU A 147 8.97 7.48 2.73
CA LEU A 147 8.76 6.38 3.68
C LEU A 147 9.96 6.24 4.62
N ASN A 148 9.69 5.80 5.84
CA ASN A 148 10.72 5.23 6.69
C ASN A 148 10.78 3.71 6.44
N PHE A 149 11.98 3.23 6.12
CA PHE A 149 12.27 1.84 5.78
C PHE A 149 13.08 1.15 6.89
N ASP A 150 13.45 1.87 7.94
CA ASP A 150 14.19 1.39 9.10
C ASP A 150 13.26 0.79 10.17
#